data_AF-A0A382N0E6-F1
#
_entry.id   AF-A0A382N0E6-F1
#
_cell.length_a   1.000
_cell.length_b   1.000
_cell.length_c   1.000
_cell.angle_alpha   90.00
_cell.angle_beta   90.00
_cell.angle_gamma   90.00
#
_symmetry.space_group_name_H-M   'P 1'
#
loop_
_entity.id
_entity.type
_entity.pdbx_description
1 polymer ?
#
loop_
_entity_poly.entity_id
_entity_poly.type
_entity_poly.pdbx_seq_one_letter_code
_entity_poly.pdbx_strand_id
1 'polypeptide(L)'
;RQRPDLWLAQWDHKYGLRVNCERVGLPTERWATGEDYIWYSQGPYRWGSSLSQGYLADMGLQSRHMHAAGGGRPFVVNKYDYRRWRVWAAEATAHGGAAIAYHAGPPQPEETEAGLAPEDFYGPVIRAQRFLAAQESFLHPASTWSQVGLVFPRAQERDSEMECVDAFKRIGEWLEDARLLFDALLDEQLAERADRYRALILPDIVRLSREQIDLLQRYVEGGGVLLLTSASGRCDERGHEYEADPLADWRLSTEGVATEAFGQGYVVHLPTMSWDPVPTPIHTLDDAEMPVYPRLPDDPVGQTVIECLEECLGSYWLHSDAPWYVRVRGWLPEEESAFVVHWINYLQDEQAVAETPIPIGPIHARIRCPDGFEVES
;
A
#
# COMPACT_ATOMS: atom_id res chain seq x y z
N ARG A 1 -0.91 32.88 -5.49
CA ARG A 1 -2.29 32.43 -5.78
C ARG A 1 -3.25 33.61 -5.66
N GLN A 2 -4.27 33.71 -6.53
CA GLN A 2 -5.28 34.79 -6.45
C GLN A 2 -6.32 34.59 -5.33
N ARG A 3 -6.46 33.36 -4.80
CA ARG A 3 -7.22 33.05 -3.59
C ARG A 3 -6.39 32.11 -2.70
N PRO A 4 -5.84 32.58 -1.56
CA PRO A 4 -4.96 31.78 -0.72
C PRO A 4 -5.71 30.65 0.03
N ASP A 5 -6.99 30.86 0.33
CA ASP A 5 -7.80 29.92 1.13
C ASP A 5 -8.56 28.88 0.28
N LEU A 6 -8.41 28.92 -1.05
CA LEU A 6 -9.06 27.96 -1.94
C LEU A 6 -8.21 26.69 -2.03
N TRP A 7 -8.78 25.57 -1.58
CA TRP A 7 -8.22 24.23 -1.79
C TRP A 7 -8.69 23.68 -3.14
N LEU A 8 -7.75 23.18 -3.94
CA LEU A 8 -7.99 22.65 -5.27
C LEU A 8 -7.60 21.18 -5.35
N ALA A 9 -8.44 20.37 -5.99
CA ALA A 9 -8.13 19.02 -6.43
C ALA A 9 -8.80 18.75 -7.77
N GLN A 10 -8.23 17.82 -8.53
CA GLN A 10 -8.86 17.16 -9.66
C GLN A 10 -9.34 15.77 -9.23
N TRP A 11 -10.53 15.36 -9.69
CA TRP A 11 -10.98 13.98 -9.56
C TRP A 11 -10.35 13.15 -10.68
N ASP A 12 -9.62 12.09 -10.30
CA ASP A 12 -9.10 11.09 -11.24
C ASP A 12 -9.46 9.64 -10.86
N HIS A 13 -9.17 8.68 -11.74
CA HIS A 13 -9.36 7.27 -11.48
C HIS A 13 -8.02 6.57 -11.30
N LYS A 14 -7.96 5.59 -10.39
CA LYS A 14 -6.80 4.71 -10.25
C LYS A 14 -7.22 3.29 -9.87
N TYR A 15 -8.03 2.68 -10.73
CA TYR A 15 -8.71 1.42 -10.42
C TYR A 15 -7.72 0.27 -10.27
N GLY A 16 -7.56 -0.26 -9.04
CA GLY A 16 -6.73 -1.45 -8.81
C GLY A 16 -5.29 -1.31 -9.32
N LEU A 17 -4.74 -0.10 -9.27
CA LEU A 17 -3.42 0.25 -9.83
C LEU A 17 -3.24 -0.06 -11.32
N ARG A 18 -4.31 -0.05 -12.13
CA ARG A 18 -4.19 -0.24 -13.59
C ARG A 18 -3.30 0.83 -14.24
N VAL A 19 -2.61 0.41 -15.30
CA VAL A 19 -1.66 1.23 -16.07
C VAL A 19 -2.33 2.14 -17.12
N ASN A 20 -3.65 2.06 -17.28
CA ASN A 20 -4.40 2.85 -18.27
C ASN A 20 -5.32 3.92 -17.64
N CYS A 21 -4.89 4.50 -16.52
CA CYS A 21 -5.62 5.53 -15.78
C CYS A 21 -5.13 6.95 -16.12
N GLU A 22 -5.90 8.00 -15.78
CA GLU A 22 -5.73 9.37 -16.31
C GLU A 22 -4.35 9.98 -16.09
N ARG A 23 -3.71 9.70 -14.94
CA ARG A 23 -2.43 10.31 -14.55
C ARG A 23 -1.19 9.51 -14.94
N VAL A 24 -1.36 8.31 -15.51
CA VAL A 24 -0.24 7.39 -15.75
C VAL A 24 0.80 7.99 -16.70
N GLY A 25 0.38 8.72 -17.73
CA GLY A 25 1.31 9.34 -18.69
C GLY A 25 2.04 10.59 -18.18
N LEU A 26 1.69 11.13 -17.00
CA LEU A 26 2.25 12.39 -16.52
C LEU A 26 3.68 12.22 -15.97
N PRO A 27 4.64 13.09 -16.30
CA PRO A 27 5.91 13.15 -15.56
C PRO A 27 5.69 13.35 -14.06
N THR A 28 6.59 12.81 -13.23
CA THR A 28 6.45 12.85 -11.76
C THR A 28 6.31 14.28 -11.22
N GLU A 29 7.07 15.23 -11.77
CA GLU A 29 6.98 16.65 -11.39
C GLU A 29 5.64 17.30 -11.74
N ARG A 30 4.85 16.70 -12.64
CA ARG A 30 3.52 17.20 -13.05
C ARG A 30 2.37 16.42 -12.43
N TRP A 31 2.62 15.29 -11.78
CA TRP A 31 1.58 14.32 -11.40
C TRP A 31 0.46 14.90 -10.51
N ALA A 32 0.78 15.87 -9.65
CA ALA A 32 -0.20 16.61 -8.82
C ALA A 32 0.08 18.12 -8.77
N THR A 33 0.68 18.67 -9.82
CA THR A 33 1.05 20.10 -9.81
C THR A 33 -0.18 20.99 -9.76
N GLY A 34 -0.21 21.90 -8.78
CA GLY A 34 -1.29 22.88 -8.59
C GLY A 34 -2.40 22.44 -7.65
N GLU A 35 -2.41 21.17 -7.23
CA GLU A 35 -3.38 20.61 -6.30
C GLU A 35 -2.92 20.73 -4.84
N ASP A 36 -3.88 21.01 -3.96
CA ASP A 36 -3.73 21.06 -2.51
C ASP A 36 -3.97 19.70 -1.86
N TYR A 37 -4.87 18.92 -2.43
CA TYR A 37 -5.18 17.55 -2.03
C TYR A 37 -5.47 16.71 -3.27
N ILE A 38 -5.37 15.38 -3.15
CA ILE A 38 -5.67 14.46 -4.26
C ILE A 38 -7.09 13.93 -4.12
N TRP A 39 -7.85 13.86 -5.20
CA TRP A 39 -9.13 13.14 -5.23
C TRP A 39 -9.05 12.03 -6.27
N TYR A 40 -9.17 10.77 -5.84
CA TYR A 40 -9.21 9.65 -6.76
C TYR A 40 -10.32 8.66 -6.48
N SER A 41 -10.60 7.81 -7.46
CA SER A 41 -11.63 6.78 -7.42
C SER A 41 -11.05 5.38 -7.66
N GLN A 42 -11.59 4.38 -6.98
CA GLN A 42 -11.13 2.97 -7.00
C GLN A 42 -12.01 2.01 -7.82
N GLY A 43 -13.07 2.54 -8.43
CA GLY A 43 -13.91 1.78 -9.35
C GLY A 43 -14.92 0.90 -8.62
N PRO A 44 -15.74 0.13 -9.37
CA PRO A 44 -16.80 -0.67 -8.78
C PRO A 44 -16.26 -1.84 -7.93
N TYR A 45 -17.18 -2.53 -7.25
CA TYR A 45 -16.91 -3.78 -6.50
C TYR A 45 -16.05 -3.66 -5.25
N ARG A 46 -15.78 -2.44 -4.78
CA ARG A 46 -15.18 -2.19 -3.48
C ARG A 46 -16.20 -2.02 -2.36
N TRP A 47 -17.49 -2.26 -2.63
CA TRP A 47 -18.57 -2.19 -1.64
C TRP A 47 -18.75 -3.49 -0.81
N GLY A 48 -18.22 -4.61 -1.27
CA GLY A 48 -18.32 -5.90 -0.58
C GLY A 48 -16.96 -6.56 -0.41
N SER A 49 -16.80 -7.37 0.64
CA SER A 49 -15.67 -8.28 0.86
C SER A 49 -16.15 -9.73 0.87
N SER A 50 -15.21 -10.66 0.74
CA SER A 50 -15.37 -12.08 1.05
C SER A 50 -14.09 -12.57 1.71
N LEU A 51 -14.02 -12.47 3.03
CA LEU A 51 -12.82 -12.86 3.80
C LEU A 51 -12.51 -14.36 3.65
N SER A 52 -13.56 -15.20 3.57
CA SER A 52 -13.40 -16.65 3.33
C SER A 52 -12.74 -16.97 1.99
N GLN A 53 -12.90 -16.10 0.98
CA GLN A 53 -12.26 -16.22 -0.32
C GLN A 53 -11.01 -15.33 -0.46
N GLY A 54 -10.51 -14.71 0.62
CA GLY A 54 -9.31 -13.87 0.56
C GLY A 54 -9.50 -12.48 -0.06
N TYR A 55 -10.74 -12.00 -0.21
CA TYR A 55 -11.04 -10.71 -0.83
C TYR A 55 -11.48 -9.67 0.20
N LEU A 56 -10.59 -8.76 0.62
CA LEU A 56 -10.93 -7.67 1.57
C LEU A 56 -11.66 -6.50 0.92
N ALA A 57 -11.47 -6.33 -0.39
CA ALA A 57 -11.78 -5.09 -1.10
C ALA A 57 -11.17 -3.86 -0.42
N ASP A 58 -9.93 -3.97 0.07
CA ASP A 58 -9.23 -2.83 0.66
C ASP A 58 -8.62 -1.92 -0.40
N MET A 59 -8.04 -0.80 0.07
CA MET A 59 -7.37 0.18 -0.77
C MET A 59 -5.93 0.47 -0.29
N GLY A 60 -5.31 -0.45 0.46
CA GLY A 60 -4.04 -0.20 1.15
C GLY A 60 -2.93 0.17 0.18
N LEU A 61 -2.65 -0.69 -0.79
CA LEU A 61 -1.61 -0.46 -1.81
C LEU A 61 -1.87 0.78 -2.67
N GLN A 62 -3.14 1.01 -3.03
CA GLN A 62 -3.54 2.16 -3.81
C GLN A 62 -3.33 3.46 -3.05
N SER A 63 -3.68 3.47 -1.77
CA SER A 63 -3.53 4.64 -0.93
C SER A 63 -2.07 4.91 -0.58
N ARG A 64 -1.23 3.87 -0.41
CA ARG A 64 0.23 4.02 -0.31
C ARG A 64 0.82 4.64 -1.57
N HIS A 65 0.41 4.18 -2.75
CA HIS A 65 0.82 4.78 -4.02
C HIS A 65 0.37 6.24 -4.14
N MET A 66 -0.88 6.56 -3.79
CA MET A 66 -1.40 7.94 -3.81
C MET A 66 -0.65 8.86 -2.84
N HIS A 67 -0.34 8.38 -1.64
CA HIS A 67 0.49 9.11 -0.69
C HIS A 67 1.90 9.37 -1.23
N ALA A 68 2.53 8.37 -1.86
CA ALA A 68 3.88 8.49 -2.43
C ALA A 68 3.92 9.41 -3.66
N ALA A 69 2.98 9.27 -4.59
CA ALA A 69 2.90 10.06 -5.81
C ALA A 69 2.41 11.49 -5.54
N GLY A 70 1.50 11.66 -4.58
CA GLY A 70 1.01 12.95 -4.11
C GLY A 70 2.00 13.72 -3.23
N GLY A 71 3.15 13.13 -2.90
CA GLY A 71 4.18 13.76 -2.06
C GLY A 71 3.71 14.04 -0.63
N GLY A 72 2.94 13.12 -0.04
CA GLY A 72 2.39 13.25 1.31
C GLY A 72 1.19 14.20 1.44
N ARG A 73 0.70 14.76 0.34
CA ARG A 73 -0.54 15.56 0.36
C ARG A 73 -1.72 14.73 0.88
N PRO A 74 -2.65 15.36 1.63
CA PRO A 74 -3.89 14.71 1.96
C PRO A 74 -4.65 14.28 0.71
N PHE A 75 -5.46 13.24 0.84
CA PHE A 75 -6.29 12.78 -0.26
C PHE A 75 -7.69 12.37 0.17
N VAL A 76 -8.59 12.35 -0.80
CA VAL A 76 -9.95 11.85 -0.70
C VAL A 76 -10.09 10.68 -1.67
N VAL A 77 -10.49 9.54 -1.15
CA VAL A 77 -10.66 8.32 -1.94
C VAL A 77 -12.12 7.99 -2.09
N ASN A 78 -12.59 7.88 -3.33
CA ASN A 78 -13.89 7.35 -3.66
C ASN A 78 -13.83 5.83 -3.87
N LYS A 79 -14.31 5.10 -2.87
CA LYS A 79 -14.36 3.64 -2.87
C LYS A 79 -15.64 3.10 -3.54
N TYR A 80 -16.71 3.90 -3.69
CA TYR A 80 -18.05 3.36 -3.98
C TYR A 80 -18.51 2.30 -2.97
N ASP A 81 -18.04 2.36 -1.72
CA ASP A 81 -18.46 1.44 -0.66
C ASP A 81 -19.66 2.02 0.09
N TYR A 82 -20.84 1.49 -0.20
CA TYR A 82 -22.09 2.01 0.34
C TYR A 82 -22.56 1.30 1.61
N ARG A 83 -21.75 0.37 2.13
CA ARG A 83 -22.11 -0.45 3.31
C ARG A 83 -21.10 -0.28 4.43
N ARG A 84 -19.80 -0.38 4.14
CA ARG A 84 -18.71 -0.54 5.13
C ARG A 84 -18.04 0.78 5.51
N TRP A 85 -18.85 1.73 5.95
CA TRP A 85 -18.45 3.13 6.20
C TRP A 85 -17.30 3.28 7.20
N ARG A 86 -17.28 2.48 8.27
CA ARG A 86 -16.19 2.52 9.26
C ARG A 86 -14.89 1.99 8.66
N VAL A 87 -14.92 0.90 7.90
CA VAL A 87 -13.72 0.38 7.20
C VAL A 87 -13.17 1.44 6.25
N TRP A 88 -14.01 2.03 5.41
CA TRP A 88 -13.58 3.04 4.46
C TRP A 88 -12.98 4.28 5.16
N ALA A 89 -13.62 4.78 6.22
CA ALA A 89 -13.06 5.89 6.98
C ALA A 89 -11.73 5.52 7.67
N ALA A 90 -11.63 4.33 8.26
CA ALA A 90 -10.41 3.85 8.91
C ALA A 90 -9.25 3.69 7.92
N GLU A 91 -9.52 3.15 6.73
CA GLU A 91 -8.58 3.05 5.61
C GLU A 91 -8.09 4.43 5.17
N ALA A 92 -9.02 5.33 4.83
CA ALA A 92 -8.66 6.67 4.40
C ALA A 92 -7.75 7.34 5.44
N THR A 93 -8.07 7.21 6.72
CA THR A 93 -7.30 7.79 7.81
C THR A 93 -5.91 7.18 7.96
N ALA A 94 -5.81 5.84 8.05
CA ALA A 94 -4.52 5.15 8.09
C ALA A 94 -3.66 5.48 6.87
N HIS A 95 -4.34 5.81 5.77
CA HIS A 95 -3.90 6.35 4.50
C HIS A 95 -3.04 7.63 4.49
N GLY A 96 -3.31 8.54 5.42
CA GLY A 96 -3.04 9.98 5.24
C GLY A 96 -4.16 10.70 4.45
N GLY A 97 -5.34 10.10 4.35
CA GLY A 97 -6.52 10.67 3.72
C GLY A 97 -7.24 11.68 4.62
N ALA A 98 -7.79 12.73 4.02
CA ALA A 98 -8.45 13.83 4.70
C ALA A 98 -9.94 13.57 4.98
N ALA A 99 -10.60 12.78 4.13
CA ALA A 99 -12.03 12.49 4.24
C ALA A 99 -12.42 11.26 3.42
N ILE A 100 -13.59 10.70 3.73
CA ILE A 100 -14.30 9.82 2.79
C ILE A 100 -14.87 10.66 1.63
N ALA A 101 -14.79 10.14 0.39
CA ALA A 101 -15.43 10.81 -0.73
C ALA A 101 -16.95 10.69 -0.64
N TYR A 102 -17.65 11.80 -0.78
CA TYR A 102 -19.10 11.86 -0.66
C TYR A 102 -19.73 12.03 -2.06
N HIS A 103 -20.26 10.95 -2.64
CA HIS A 103 -20.97 10.99 -3.94
C HIS A 103 -22.34 10.30 -3.93
N ALA A 104 -22.78 9.73 -2.81
CA ALA A 104 -24.12 9.21 -2.64
C ALA A 104 -24.67 9.68 -1.30
N GLY A 105 -25.83 10.33 -1.30
CA GLY A 105 -26.64 10.44 -0.08
C GLY A 105 -27.11 9.04 0.37
N PRO A 106 -27.86 8.93 1.49
CA PRO A 106 -28.60 7.69 1.73
C PRO A 106 -29.38 7.36 0.45
N PRO A 107 -29.50 6.08 0.06
CA PRO A 107 -30.39 5.71 -1.03
C PRO A 107 -31.75 6.38 -0.77
N GLN A 108 -32.43 6.87 -1.81
CA GLN A 108 -33.80 7.37 -1.57
C GLN A 108 -34.60 6.25 -0.88
N PRO A 109 -35.59 6.54 -0.03
CA PRO A 109 -36.38 5.50 0.64
C PRO A 109 -37.03 4.49 -0.32
N GLU A 110 -37.16 4.85 -1.59
CA GLU A 110 -37.67 4.03 -2.70
C GLU A 110 -36.57 3.18 -3.37
N GLU A 111 -35.29 3.53 -3.17
CA GLU A 111 -34.07 2.91 -3.70
C GLU A 111 -33.27 2.14 -2.62
N THR A 112 -33.62 2.30 -1.34
CA THR A 112 -33.04 1.48 -0.26
C THR A 112 -33.34 0.02 -0.55
N GLU A 113 -32.30 -0.81 -0.66
CA GLU A 113 -32.44 -2.23 -0.32
C GLU A 113 -33.23 -2.29 0.98
N ALA A 114 -34.31 -3.08 0.98
CA ALA A 114 -35.28 -3.10 2.07
C ALA A 114 -34.57 -3.36 3.41
N GLY A 115 -34.26 -2.30 4.17
CA GLY A 115 -33.63 -2.43 5.49
C GLY A 115 -32.55 -1.41 5.90
N LEU A 116 -32.04 -0.54 5.02
CA LEU A 116 -31.07 0.50 5.42
C LEU A 116 -31.77 1.78 5.90
N ALA A 117 -31.66 2.12 7.19
CA ALA A 117 -32.17 3.39 7.69
C ALA A 117 -31.15 4.52 7.47
N PRO A 118 -31.58 5.79 7.29
CA PRO A 118 -30.65 6.91 7.13
C PRO A 118 -29.60 7.01 8.25
N GLU A 119 -29.92 6.62 9.48
CA GLU A 119 -29.01 6.58 10.62
C GLU A 119 -27.90 5.52 10.49
N ASP A 120 -28.16 4.39 9.82
CA ASP A 120 -27.17 3.36 9.55
C ASP A 120 -26.11 3.87 8.56
N PHE A 121 -26.49 4.85 7.74
CA PHE A 121 -25.60 5.59 6.85
C PHE A 121 -24.90 6.77 7.57
N TYR A 122 -25.66 7.72 8.12
CA TYR A 122 -25.09 8.97 8.65
C TYR A 122 -24.34 8.78 9.97
N GLY A 123 -24.78 7.83 10.81
CA GLY A 123 -24.19 7.59 12.12
C GLY A 123 -22.69 7.28 12.05
N PRO A 124 -22.26 6.24 11.31
CA PRO A 124 -20.84 5.93 11.11
C PRO A 124 -20.03 7.09 10.54
N VAL A 125 -20.54 7.76 9.50
CA VAL A 125 -19.86 8.88 8.84
C VAL A 125 -19.63 10.05 9.81
N ILE A 126 -20.66 10.47 10.54
CA ILE A 126 -20.56 11.57 11.52
C ILE A 126 -19.58 11.21 12.64
N ARG A 127 -19.62 9.98 13.16
CA ARG A 127 -18.69 9.52 14.20
C ARG A 127 -17.25 9.55 13.71
N ALA A 128 -17.00 9.03 12.51
CA ALA A 128 -15.66 9.04 11.91
C ALA A 128 -15.15 10.46 11.70
N GLN A 129 -15.91 11.32 11.02
CA GLN A 129 -15.50 12.70 10.74
C GLN A 129 -15.24 13.51 12.02
N ARG A 130 -16.06 13.32 13.08
CA ARG A 130 -15.81 13.95 14.39
C ARG A 130 -14.54 13.45 15.05
N PHE A 131 -14.26 12.15 14.95
CA PHE A 131 -13.03 11.59 15.46
C PHE A 131 -11.81 12.18 14.72
N LEU A 132 -11.84 12.21 13.39
CA LEU A 132 -10.75 12.77 12.58
C LEU A 132 -10.49 14.24 12.90
N ALA A 133 -11.54 15.06 12.96
CA ALA A 133 -11.41 16.46 13.34
C ALA A 133 -10.86 16.65 14.76
N ALA A 134 -11.22 15.76 15.70
CA ALA A 134 -10.72 15.83 17.07
C ALA A 134 -9.28 15.32 17.23
N GLN A 135 -8.76 14.58 16.25
CA GLN A 135 -7.41 13.97 16.28
C GLN A 135 -6.48 14.54 15.19
N GLU A 136 -6.85 15.66 14.57
CA GLU A 136 -6.17 16.21 13.39
C GLU A 136 -4.65 16.33 13.58
N SER A 137 -4.19 16.85 14.73
CA SER A 137 -2.75 17.03 15.00
C SER A 137 -1.96 15.72 15.10
N PHE A 138 -2.61 14.60 15.41
CA PHE A 138 -2.00 13.26 15.39
C PHE A 138 -2.03 12.60 14.01
N LEU A 139 -2.80 13.15 13.06
CA LEU A 139 -3.04 12.55 11.76
C LEU A 139 -2.34 13.31 10.62
N HIS A 140 -2.22 14.63 10.73
CA HIS A 140 -1.60 15.48 9.71
C HIS A 140 -1.12 16.83 10.30
N PRO A 141 0.07 17.34 9.91
CA PRO A 141 1.09 16.69 9.09
C PRO A 141 1.79 15.55 9.85
N ALA A 142 2.05 14.44 9.15
CA ALA A 142 2.68 13.25 9.71
C ALA A 142 3.56 12.54 8.67
N SER A 143 4.63 11.95 9.15
CA SER A 143 5.54 11.13 8.35
C SER A 143 5.30 9.65 8.62
N THR A 144 5.43 8.82 7.59
CA THR A 144 5.30 7.37 7.74
C THR A 144 6.45 6.80 8.55
N TRP A 145 6.14 5.86 9.44
CA TRP A 145 7.13 5.09 10.17
C TRP A 145 7.18 3.68 9.62
N SER A 146 7.97 3.51 8.55
CA SER A 146 8.05 2.29 7.74
C SER A 146 9.49 1.79 7.67
N GLN A 147 9.68 0.49 7.84
CA GLN A 147 10.99 -0.16 7.78
C GLN A 147 11.38 -0.52 6.34
N VAL A 148 10.38 -0.80 5.50
CA VAL A 148 10.56 -1.35 4.14
C VAL A 148 10.01 -0.37 3.09
N GLY A 149 10.75 -0.16 2.00
CA GLY A 149 10.27 0.52 0.80
C GLY A 149 9.96 -0.49 -0.29
N LEU A 150 8.69 -0.62 -0.68
CA LEU A 150 8.27 -1.42 -1.84
C LEU A 150 8.26 -0.53 -3.08
N VAL A 151 9.16 -0.80 -4.02
CA VAL A 151 9.35 0.06 -5.18
C VAL A 151 8.22 -0.13 -6.19
N PHE A 152 7.59 0.98 -6.59
CA PHE A 152 6.55 1.03 -7.60
C PHE A 152 7.16 1.37 -8.97
N PRO A 153 6.85 0.61 -10.03
CA PRO A 153 7.46 0.74 -11.36
C PRO A 153 6.87 1.91 -12.16
N ARG A 154 7.09 3.15 -11.71
CA ARG A 154 6.48 4.34 -12.29
C ARG A 154 6.97 4.60 -13.72
N ALA A 155 8.22 4.31 -14.02
CA ALA A 155 8.77 4.48 -15.37
C ALA A 155 8.10 3.53 -16.39
N GLN A 156 8.01 2.24 -16.06
CA GLN A 156 7.33 1.23 -16.88
C GLN A 156 5.84 1.54 -17.02
N GLU A 157 5.21 1.99 -15.94
CA GLU A 157 3.81 2.39 -15.94
C GLU A 157 3.55 3.56 -16.89
N ARG A 158 4.41 4.60 -16.87
CA ARG A 158 4.30 5.75 -17.78
C ARG A 158 4.33 5.34 -19.24
N ASP A 159 5.16 4.36 -19.57
CA ASP A 159 5.30 3.82 -20.92
C ASP A 159 4.19 2.81 -21.27
N SER A 160 3.17 2.68 -20.40
CA SER A 160 2.01 1.81 -20.58
C SER A 160 2.39 0.33 -20.76
N GLU A 161 3.49 -0.10 -20.13
CA GLU A 161 3.83 -1.51 -20.04
C GLU A 161 2.76 -2.23 -19.22
N MET A 162 2.01 -3.10 -19.89
CA MET A 162 1.01 -3.94 -19.23
C MET A 162 1.70 -4.84 -18.20
N GLU A 163 0.97 -5.21 -17.14
CA GLU A 163 1.42 -6.15 -16.10
C GLU A 163 2.59 -5.66 -15.22
N CYS A 164 3.18 -4.49 -15.50
CA CYS A 164 4.35 -3.99 -14.75
C CYS A 164 4.09 -3.85 -13.25
N VAL A 165 2.84 -3.64 -12.84
CA VAL A 165 2.43 -3.48 -11.44
C VAL A 165 2.08 -4.79 -10.72
N ASP A 166 2.10 -5.94 -11.39
CA ASP A 166 1.55 -7.18 -10.82
C ASP A 166 2.46 -7.78 -9.75
N ALA A 167 3.78 -7.74 -9.96
CA ALA A 167 4.75 -8.08 -8.92
C ALA A 167 4.61 -7.15 -7.69
N PHE A 168 4.41 -5.85 -7.91
CA PHE A 168 4.18 -4.88 -6.84
C PHE A 168 2.93 -5.24 -6.02
N LYS A 169 1.81 -5.57 -6.68
CA LYS A 169 0.58 -5.98 -6.00
C LYS A 169 0.80 -7.27 -5.22
N ARG A 170 1.40 -8.29 -5.84
CA ARG A 170 1.60 -9.60 -5.24
C ARG A 170 2.47 -9.54 -3.98
N ILE A 171 3.63 -8.88 -4.07
CA ILE A 171 4.50 -8.71 -2.91
C ILE A 171 3.85 -7.79 -1.88
N GLY A 172 3.14 -6.75 -2.32
CA GLY A 172 2.36 -5.88 -1.44
C GLY A 172 1.37 -6.65 -0.56
N GLU A 173 0.63 -7.60 -1.12
CA GLU A 173 -0.27 -8.47 -0.33
C GLU A 173 0.48 -9.31 0.71
N TRP A 174 1.67 -9.84 0.40
CA TRP A 174 2.48 -10.55 1.40
C TRP A 174 2.87 -9.64 2.56
N LEU A 175 3.29 -8.40 2.28
CA LEU A 175 3.68 -7.43 3.31
C LEU A 175 2.48 -7.02 4.18
N GLU A 176 1.34 -6.75 3.56
CA GLU A 176 0.09 -6.46 4.28
C GLU A 176 -0.35 -7.66 5.13
N ASP A 177 -0.28 -8.88 4.58
CA ASP A 177 -0.65 -10.12 5.27
C ASP A 177 0.30 -10.41 6.42
N ALA A 178 1.58 -10.06 6.33
CA ALA A 178 2.53 -10.18 7.43
C ALA A 178 2.48 -9.00 8.42
N ARG A 179 1.64 -7.98 8.17
CA ARG A 179 1.53 -6.75 8.98
C ARG A 179 2.86 -5.99 9.07
N LEU A 180 3.66 -6.02 8.01
CA LEU A 180 4.91 -5.25 7.95
C LEU A 180 4.61 -3.76 7.81
N LEU A 181 5.48 -2.94 8.40
CA LEU A 181 5.46 -1.49 8.23
C LEU A 181 6.27 -1.13 6.97
N PHE A 182 5.58 -0.85 5.87
CA PHE A 182 6.20 -0.55 4.58
C PHE A 182 5.55 0.64 3.88
N ASP A 183 6.27 1.30 2.98
CA ASP A 183 5.74 2.33 2.10
C ASP A 183 5.83 1.93 0.64
N ALA A 184 4.99 2.54 -0.20
CA ALA A 184 5.27 2.59 -1.63
C ALA A 184 6.35 3.66 -1.88
N LEU A 185 7.35 3.31 -2.69
CA LEU A 185 8.41 4.20 -3.15
C LEU A 185 8.42 4.19 -4.67
N LEU A 186 8.25 5.32 -5.36
CA LEU A 186 8.35 5.29 -6.82
C LEU A 186 9.82 5.04 -7.22
N ASP A 187 10.08 4.25 -8.27
CA ASP A 187 11.42 4.02 -8.82
C ASP A 187 12.20 5.33 -9.09
N GLU A 188 11.51 6.38 -9.54
CA GLU A 188 12.03 7.73 -9.77
C GLU A 188 12.40 8.48 -8.48
N GLN A 189 11.92 8.02 -7.33
CA GLN A 189 12.22 8.59 -6.01
C GLN A 189 13.37 7.87 -5.30
N LEU A 190 13.96 6.82 -5.90
CA LEU A 190 15.04 6.04 -5.27
C LEU A 190 16.20 6.93 -4.81
N ALA A 191 16.63 7.89 -5.64
CA ALA A 191 17.73 8.79 -5.34
C ALA A 191 17.54 9.62 -4.07
N GLU A 192 16.30 9.98 -3.77
CA GLU A 192 15.95 10.94 -2.72
C GLU A 192 15.46 10.29 -1.44
N ARG A 193 14.98 9.04 -1.51
CA ARG A 193 14.22 8.41 -0.43
C ARG A 193 14.64 6.99 -0.07
N ALA A 194 15.55 6.37 -0.82
CA ALA A 194 16.02 5.01 -0.54
C ALA A 194 16.59 4.84 0.88
N ASP A 195 17.31 5.86 1.36
CA ASP A 195 17.98 5.89 2.66
C ASP A 195 17.03 5.92 3.88
N ARG A 196 15.74 6.20 3.65
CA ARG A 196 14.71 6.17 4.70
C ARG A 196 14.35 4.76 5.15
N TYR A 197 14.66 3.75 4.34
CA TYR A 197 14.24 2.37 4.57
C TYR A 197 15.45 1.50 4.92
N ARG A 198 15.20 0.47 5.74
CA ARG A 198 16.21 -0.55 6.08
C ARG A 198 16.23 -1.69 5.05
N ALA A 199 15.11 -1.90 4.37
CA ALA A 199 15.01 -2.77 3.21
C ALA A 199 14.33 -2.08 2.02
N LEU A 200 14.83 -2.35 0.82
CA LEU A 200 14.17 -2.00 -0.45
C LEU A 200 13.75 -3.29 -1.15
N ILE A 201 12.57 -3.29 -1.74
CA ILE A 201 12.07 -4.39 -2.56
C ILE A 201 11.87 -3.85 -3.96
N LEU A 202 12.52 -4.47 -4.94
CA LEU A 202 12.38 -4.18 -6.37
C LEU A 202 11.54 -5.29 -7.01
N PRO A 203 10.21 -5.11 -7.08
CA PRO A 203 9.30 -6.07 -7.68
C PRO A 203 9.21 -5.83 -9.19
N ASP A 204 10.02 -6.56 -9.96
CA ASP A 204 10.09 -6.45 -11.42
C ASP A 204 10.25 -5.00 -11.92
N ILE A 205 11.16 -4.26 -11.26
CA ILE A 205 11.59 -2.93 -11.70
C ILE A 205 12.58 -3.11 -12.85
N VAL A 206 12.05 -3.42 -14.03
CA VAL A 206 12.83 -3.85 -15.20
C VAL A 206 13.81 -2.77 -15.66
N ARG A 207 13.37 -1.51 -15.59
CA ARG A 207 14.12 -0.35 -16.08
C ARG A 207 14.83 0.34 -14.93
N LEU A 208 16.17 0.25 -14.92
CA LEU A 208 17.01 0.99 -14.00
C LEU A 208 18.14 1.67 -14.76
N SER A 209 18.27 2.99 -14.57
CA SER A 209 19.43 3.75 -15.02
C SER A 209 20.71 3.29 -14.32
N ARG A 210 21.88 3.60 -14.89
CA ARG A 210 23.17 3.30 -14.26
C ARG A 210 23.32 4.00 -12.92
N GLU A 211 22.82 5.23 -12.81
CA GLU A 211 22.82 6.00 -11.58
C GLU A 211 21.98 5.34 -10.47
N GLN A 212 20.82 4.77 -10.83
CA GLN A 212 20.02 3.98 -9.88
C GLN A 212 20.71 2.69 -9.48
N ILE A 213 21.37 1.99 -10.41
CA ILE A 213 22.15 0.79 -10.11
C ILE A 213 23.30 1.09 -9.15
N ASP A 214 24.11 2.12 -9.44
CA ASP A 214 25.23 2.54 -8.59
C ASP A 214 24.75 2.99 -7.19
N LEU A 215 23.54 3.57 -7.12
CA LEU A 215 22.91 3.88 -5.84
C LEU A 215 22.55 2.62 -5.05
N LEU A 216 21.91 1.64 -5.70
CA LEU A 216 21.50 0.39 -5.05
C LEU A 216 22.73 -0.39 -4.57
N GLN A 217 23.81 -0.40 -5.36
CA GLN A 217 25.07 -1.05 -4.97
C GLN A 217 25.63 -0.41 -3.69
N ARG A 218 25.75 0.92 -3.66
CA ARG A 218 26.18 1.65 -2.45
C ARG A 218 25.24 1.44 -1.26
N TYR A 219 23.93 1.36 -1.51
CA TYR A 219 22.93 1.11 -0.47
C TYR A 219 23.16 -0.25 0.19
N VAL A 220 23.35 -1.31 -0.60
CA VAL A 220 23.66 -2.66 -0.10
C VAL A 220 25.03 -2.69 0.59
N GLU A 221 26.08 -2.16 -0.06
CA GLU A 221 27.43 -2.11 0.53
C GLU A 221 27.46 -1.40 1.89
N GLY A 222 26.62 -0.37 2.05
CA GLY A 222 26.46 0.41 3.27
C GLY A 222 25.57 -0.21 4.36
N GLY A 223 25.06 -1.42 4.17
CA GLY A 223 24.27 -2.13 5.18
C GLY A 223 22.77 -2.26 4.89
N GLY A 224 22.31 -1.79 3.72
CA GLY A 224 20.94 -1.95 3.28
C GLY A 224 20.60 -3.38 2.91
N VAL A 225 19.33 -3.76 3.11
CA VAL A 225 18.78 -5.04 2.61
C VAL A 225 18.06 -4.76 1.29
N LEU A 226 18.35 -5.53 0.25
CA LEU A 226 17.71 -5.40 -1.06
C LEU A 226 17.06 -6.73 -1.45
N LEU A 227 15.74 -6.75 -1.62
CA LEU A 227 15.06 -7.83 -2.34
C LEU A 227 14.98 -7.47 -3.82
N LEU A 228 15.54 -8.34 -4.65
CA LEU A 228 15.64 -8.18 -6.09
C LEU A 228 14.93 -9.34 -6.79
N THR A 229 13.93 -9.06 -7.61
CA THR A 229 13.38 -10.09 -8.51
C THR A 229 14.26 -10.27 -9.74
N SER A 230 14.22 -11.46 -10.35
CA SER A 230 15.01 -11.80 -11.56
C SER A 230 14.87 -10.81 -12.73
N ALA A 231 13.69 -10.18 -12.90
CA ALA A 231 13.44 -9.25 -14.00
C ALA A 231 13.95 -7.83 -13.72
N SER A 232 14.22 -7.49 -12.46
CA SER A 232 14.60 -6.13 -12.07
C SER A 232 15.99 -5.74 -12.59
N GLY A 233 16.13 -4.55 -13.18
CA GLY A 233 17.40 -3.99 -13.65
C GLY A 233 17.96 -4.61 -14.93
N ARG A 234 17.12 -5.21 -15.77
CA ARG A 234 17.53 -5.81 -17.05
C ARG A 234 17.71 -4.79 -18.17
N CYS A 235 17.00 -3.68 -18.09
CA CYS A 235 17.01 -2.63 -19.12
C CYS A 235 17.45 -1.28 -18.56
N ASP A 236 17.98 -0.44 -19.45
CA ASP A 236 18.22 0.98 -19.21
C ASP A 236 16.89 1.78 -19.08
N GLU A 237 16.98 3.06 -18.79
CA GLU A 237 15.80 3.94 -18.65
C GLU A 237 14.97 4.07 -19.93
N ARG A 238 15.55 3.74 -21.09
CA ARG A 238 14.89 3.75 -22.40
C ARG A 238 14.30 2.39 -22.78
N GLY A 239 14.57 1.35 -22.00
CA GLY A 239 14.05 0.00 -22.21
C GLY A 239 14.95 -0.88 -23.07
N HIS A 240 16.19 -0.46 -23.35
CA HIS A 240 17.15 -1.33 -24.01
C HIS A 240 17.81 -2.25 -22.99
N GLU A 241 17.90 -3.54 -23.31
CA GLU A 241 18.64 -4.48 -22.48
C GLU A 241 20.12 -4.08 -22.36
N TYR A 242 20.69 -4.24 -21.17
CA TYR A 242 22.12 -4.07 -20.99
C TYR A 242 22.89 -5.21 -21.67
N GLU A 243 23.97 -4.88 -22.38
CA GLU A 243 24.84 -5.89 -23.02
C GLU A 243 25.42 -6.91 -22.01
N ALA A 244 25.67 -6.46 -20.78
CA ALA A 244 26.03 -7.29 -19.64
C ALA A 244 25.13 -6.91 -18.46
N ASP A 245 24.51 -7.90 -17.81
CA ASP A 245 23.64 -7.68 -16.64
C ASP A 245 24.44 -6.97 -15.54
N PRO A 246 24.11 -5.70 -15.22
CA PRO A 246 24.85 -4.93 -14.23
C PRO A 246 24.61 -5.44 -12.79
N LEU A 247 23.60 -6.29 -12.58
CA LEU A 247 23.27 -6.90 -11.30
C LEU A 247 23.50 -8.42 -11.33
N ALA A 248 24.38 -8.92 -12.21
CA ALA A 248 24.64 -10.36 -12.37
C ALA A 248 25.03 -11.05 -11.05
N ASP A 249 25.86 -10.39 -10.23
CA ASP A 249 26.32 -10.91 -8.94
C ASP A 249 25.18 -11.08 -7.93
N TRP A 250 24.05 -10.42 -8.14
CA TRP A 250 22.87 -10.48 -7.28
C TRP A 250 21.83 -11.50 -7.73
N ARG A 251 22.12 -12.28 -8.79
CA ARG A 251 21.25 -13.36 -9.30
C ARG A 251 21.62 -14.70 -8.66
N LEU A 252 21.34 -14.82 -7.37
CA LEU A 252 21.90 -15.86 -6.50
C LEU A 252 21.38 -17.29 -6.77
N SER A 253 20.18 -17.43 -7.32
CA SER A 253 19.53 -18.73 -7.54
C SER A 253 18.46 -18.64 -8.62
N THR A 254 18.25 -19.73 -9.36
CA THR A 254 17.19 -19.84 -10.38
C THR A 254 15.98 -20.65 -9.92
N GLU A 255 16.07 -21.37 -8.79
CA GLU A 255 15.05 -22.34 -8.37
C GLU A 255 14.26 -21.92 -7.12
N GLY A 256 14.81 -21.00 -6.31
CA GLY A 256 14.15 -20.54 -5.10
C GLY A 256 14.74 -19.24 -4.56
N VAL A 257 14.12 -18.73 -3.49
CA VAL A 257 14.61 -17.53 -2.79
C VAL A 257 15.99 -17.84 -2.21
N ALA A 258 16.95 -16.96 -2.46
CA ALA A 258 18.31 -17.09 -1.96
C ALA A 258 18.79 -15.77 -1.39
N THR A 259 19.64 -15.83 -0.37
CA THR A 259 20.15 -14.67 0.35
C THR A 259 21.66 -14.74 0.41
N GLU A 260 22.33 -13.62 0.14
CA GLU A 260 23.79 -13.50 0.26
C GLU A 260 24.18 -12.12 0.79
N ALA A 261 25.30 -12.07 1.53
CA ALA A 261 25.84 -10.84 2.08
C ALA A 261 26.74 -10.13 1.06
N PHE A 262 26.58 -8.83 0.92
CA PHE A 262 27.40 -7.97 0.05
C PHE A 262 27.85 -6.74 0.84
N GLY A 263 29.15 -6.61 1.08
CA GLY A 263 29.67 -5.55 1.95
C GLY A 263 29.11 -5.69 3.37
N GLN A 264 28.42 -4.67 3.86
CA GLN A 264 27.75 -4.69 5.17
C GLN A 264 26.27 -5.08 5.11
N GLY A 265 25.69 -5.21 3.91
CA GLY A 265 24.28 -5.48 3.70
C GLY A 265 24.00 -6.84 3.08
N TYR A 266 22.77 -7.02 2.63
CA TYR A 266 22.27 -8.29 2.12
C TYR A 266 21.45 -8.11 0.85
N VAL A 267 21.55 -9.10 -0.03
CA VAL A 267 20.66 -9.25 -1.19
C VAL A 267 19.83 -10.50 -1.00
N VAL A 268 18.52 -10.37 -1.14
CA VAL A 268 17.55 -11.46 -1.25
C VAL A 268 17.10 -11.55 -2.70
N HIS A 269 17.48 -12.61 -3.39
CA HIS A 269 17.09 -12.85 -4.79
C HIS A 269 15.82 -13.69 -4.85
N LEU A 270 14.77 -13.17 -5.49
CA LEU A 270 13.53 -13.89 -5.78
C LEU A 270 13.49 -14.25 -7.28
N PRO A 271 13.59 -15.53 -7.65
CA PRO A 271 13.53 -15.92 -9.05
C PRO A 271 12.17 -15.59 -9.69
N THR A 272 12.13 -15.58 -11.03
CA THR A 272 10.91 -15.34 -11.78
C THR A 272 9.81 -16.33 -11.38
N MET A 273 8.63 -15.81 -11.11
CA MET A 273 7.42 -16.58 -10.85
C MET A 273 6.21 -15.89 -11.49
N SER A 274 5.05 -16.56 -11.53
CA SER A 274 3.81 -15.90 -11.93
C SER A 274 3.36 -14.96 -10.80
N TRP A 275 3.00 -13.74 -11.19
CA TRP A 275 2.39 -12.73 -10.31
C TRP A 275 0.87 -12.67 -10.48
N ASP A 276 0.29 -13.60 -11.24
CA ASP A 276 -1.10 -13.53 -11.65
C ASP A 276 -2.00 -13.79 -10.44
N PRO A 277 -3.01 -12.95 -10.21
CA PRO A 277 -4.08 -13.29 -9.30
C PRO A 277 -4.95 -14.40 -9.91
N VAL A 278 -5.69 -15.11 -9.06
CA VAL A 278 -6.73 -16.04 -9.49
C VAL A 278 -8.04 -15.27 -9.66
N PRO A 279 -8.61 -15.19 -10.88
CA PRO A 279 -9.97 -14.67 -11.07
C PRO A 279 -10.95 -15.54 -10.28
N THR A 280 -11.64 -14.94 -9.32
CA THR A 280 -12.49 -15.66 -8.38
C THR A 280 -13.87 -15.00 -8.35
N PRO A 281 -14.96 -15.73 -8.67
CA PRO A 281 -16.32 -15.27 -8.41
C PRO A 281 -16.51 -15.01 -6.92
N ILE A 282 -16.81 -13.76 -6.57
CA ILE A 282 -16.98 -13.37 -5.17
C ILE A 282 -18.45 -13.46 -4.81
N HIS A 283 -18.81 -14.35 -3.89
CA HIS A 283 -20.22 -14.63 -3.59
C HIS A 283 -20.98 -13.44 -2.97
N THR A 284 -20.27 -12.44 -2.45
CA THR A 284 -20.86 -11.21 -1.92
C THR A 284 -21.04 -10.12 -2.97
N LEU A 285 -20.57 -10.34 -4.19
CA LEU A 285 -20.70 -9.42 -5.32
C LEU A 285 -21.52 -10.10 -6.42
N ASP A 286 -22.59 -9.45 -6.87
CA ASP A 286 -23.55 -9.98 -7.85
C ASP A 286 -22.87 -10.48 -9.15
N ASP A 287 -22.50 -11.77 -9.17
CA ASP A 287 -21.79 -12.47 -10.25
C ASP A 287 -20.48 -11.79 -10.72
N ALA A 288 -19.80 -11.05 -9.85
CA ALA A 288 -18.53 -10.40 -10.18
C ALA A 288 -17.31 -11.28 -9.87
N GLU A 289 -16.38 -11.36 -10.83
CA GLU A 289 -15.06 -11.97 -10.61
C GLU A 289 -14.03 -10.91 -10.20
N MET A 290 -13.30 -11.20 -9.13
CA MET A 290 -12.23 -10.35 -8.63
C MET A 290 -10.88 -11.06 -8.70
N PRO A 291 -9.78 -10.32 -8.94
CA PRO A 291 -8.45 -10.87 -8.80
C PRO A 291 -8.17 -11.14 -7.32
N VAL A 292 -7.99 -12.41 -6.97
CA VAL A 292 -7.67 -12.86 -5.61
C VAL A 292 -6.27 -13.47 -5.59
N TYR A 293 -5.48 -13.00 -4.66
CA TYR A 293 -4.14 -13.52 -4.40
C TYR A 293 -4.20 -14.59 -3.30
N PRO A 294 -3.43 -15.70 -3.40
CA PRO A 294 -3.25 -16.62 -2.28
C PRO A 294 -2.73 -15.86 -1.06
N ARG A 295 -3.36 -16.10 0.10
CA ARG A 295 -2.97 -15.48 1.36
C ARG A 295 -1.58 -15.96 1.78
N LEU A 296 -0.85 -15.15 2.54
CA LEU A 296 0.49 -15.51 2.98
C LEU A 296 0.57 -16.88 3.69
N PRO A 297 -0.34 -17.29 4.59
CA PRO A 297 -0.29 -18.62 5.20
C PRO A 297 -0.44 -19.79 4.21
N ASP A 298 -0.99 -19.53 3.02
CA ASP A 298 -1.18 -20.51 1.96
C ASP A 298 -0.16 -20.33 0.82
N ASP A 299 0.81 -19.42 0.98
CA ASP A 299 1.85 -19.11 0.00
C ASP A 299 3.27 -19.38 0.56
N PRO A 300 3.86 -20.54 0.24
CA PRO A 300 5.21 -20.89 0.71
C PRO A 300 6.31 -19.94 0.21
N VAL A 301 6.16 -19.36 -0.98
CA VAL A 301 7.16 -18.44 -1.53
C VAL A 301 7.08 -17.12 -0.77
N GLY A 302 5.88 -16.60 -0.56
CA GLY A 302 5.65 -15.42 0.28
C GLY A 302 6.20 -15.60 1.70
N GLN A 303 5.95 -16.76 2.33
CA GLN A 303 6.49 -17.07 3.66
C GLN A 303 8.02 -17.03 3.67
N THR A 304 8.66 -17.70 2.71
CA THR A 304 10.12 -17.73 2.59
C THR A 304 10.69 -16.31 2.39
N VAL A 305 10.03 -15.48 1.58
CA VAL A 305 10.43 -14.08 1.37
C VAL A 305 10.38 -13.28 2.68
N ILE A 306 9.28 -13.39 3.45
CA ILE A 306 9.12 -12.69 4.72
C ILE A 306 10.14 -13.20 5.76
N GLU A 307 10.44 -14.49 5.78
CA GLU A 307 11.46 -15.05 6.68
C GLU A 307 12.86 -14.54 6.33
N CYS A 308 13.27 -14.63 5.06
CA CYS A 308 14.58 -14.16 4.60
C CYS A 308 14.78 -12.65 4.84
N LEU A 309 13.75 -11.84 4.61
CA LEU A 309 13.79 -10.41 4.88
C LEU A 309 13.99 -10.13 6.37
N GLU A 310 13.33 -10.87 7.26
CA GLU A 310 13.51 -10.70 8.70
C GLU A 310 14.93 -11.08 9.14
N GLU A 311 15.44 -12.20 8.65
CA GLU A 311 16.81 -12.66 8.96
C GLU A 311 17.85 -11.60 8.57
N CYS A 312 17.71 -10.99 7.39
CA CYS A 312 18.59 -9.93 6.91
C CYS A 312 18.46 -8.63 7.72
N LEU A 313 17.23 -8.29 8.14
CA LEU A 313 16.95 -7.10 8.95
C LEU A 313 17.31 -7.29 10.43
N GLY A 314 17.49 -8.54 10.87
CA GLY A 314 17.66 -8.96 12.26
C GLY A 314 16.34 -9.03 13.04
N SER A 315 15.41 -8.09 12.81
CA SER A 315 14.02 -8.18 13.28
C SER A 315 13.13 -7.13 12.61
N TYR A 316 11.85 -7.45 12.43
CA TYR A 316 10.86 -6.43 12.07
C TYR A 316 10.57 -5.44 13.20
N TRP A 317 10.25 -4.20 12.81
CA TRP A 317 9.81 -3.17 13.76
C TRP A 317 8.45 -3.46 14.39
N LEU A 318 7.63 -4.31 13.79
CA LEU A 318 6.35 -4.74 14.32
C LEU A 318 6.19 -6.25 14.15
N HIS A 319 5.81 -6.92 15.23
CA HIS A 319 5.39 -8.31 15.28
C HIS A 319 3.98 -8.39 15.84
N SER A 320 3.07 -9.13 15.22
CA SER A 320 1.72 -9.30 15.76
C SER A 320 1.05 -10.62 15.37
N ASP A 321 0.26 -11.15 16.30
CA ASP A 321 -0.63 -12.30 16.10
C ASP A 321 -1.98 -11.93 15.44
N ALA A 322 -2.17 -10.65 15.09
CA ALA A 322 -3.37 -10.21 14.39
C ALA A 322 -3.60 -11.04 13.11
N PRO A 323 -4.85 -11.41 12.78
CA PRO A 323 -5.14 -12.16 11.57
C PRO A 323 -4.85 -11.32 10.32
N TRP A 324 -4.65 -11.98 9.17
CA TRP A 324 -4.30 -11.32 7.90
C TRP A 324 -5.30 -10.22 7.48
N TYR A 325 -6.58 -10.37 7.80
CA TYR A 325 -7.62 -9.36 7.54
C TYR A 325 -7.59 -8.18 8.54
N VAL A 326 -6.55 -8.06 9.36
CA VAL A 326 -6.25 -6.86 10.13
C VAL A 326 -5.00 -6.21 9.55
N ARG A 327 -5.16 -5.01 8.99
CA ARG A 327 -4.07 -4.23 8.40
C ARG A 327 -3.53 -3.21 9.39
N VAL A 328 -2.26 -2.83 9.23
CA VAL A 328 -1.57 -1.90 10.13
C VAL A 328 -0.77 -0.83 9.40
N ARG A 329 -0.71 0.37 9.98
CA ARG A 329 0.19 1.44 9.52
C ARG A 329 0.70 2.28 10.69
N GLY A 330 1.97 2.68 10.63
CA GLY A 330 2.65 3.49 11.63
C GLY A 330 2.97 4.90 11.13
N TRP A 331 2.82 5.88 12.02
CA TRP A 331 3.04 7.29 11.72
C TRP A 331 3.73 8.02 12.87
N LEU A 332 4.53 9.01 12.51
CA LEU A 332 5.13 10.00 13.40
C LEU A 332 4.54 11.37 13.04
N PRO A 333 3.59 11.89 13.84
CA PRO A 333 3.08 13.25 13.69
C PRO A 333 4.22 14.26 13.81
N GLU A 334 4.15 15.35 13.05
CA GLU A 334 5.18 16.40 13.09
C GLU A 334 4.95 17.38 14.24
N GLU A 335 3.69 17.55 14.66
CA GLU A 335 3.29 18.55 15.67
C GLU A 335 3.09 17.96 17.07
N GLU A 336 3.01 16.64 17.17
CA GLU A 336 2.76 15.93 18.43
C GLU A 336 3.92 14.99 18.75
N SER A 337 4.33 14.95 20.02
CA SER A 337 5.31 13.97 20.51
C SER A 337 4.64 12.61 20.72
N ALA A 338 4.19 11.99 19.63
CA ALA A 338 3.48 10.72 19.65
C ALA A 338 3.96 9.75 18.56
N PHE A 339 3.66 8.49 18.78
CA PHE A 339 3.75 7.44 17.76
C PHE A 339 2.35 6.86 17.56
N VAL A 340 1.84 6.93 16.34
CA VAL A 340 0.46 6.54 16.02
C VAL A 340 0.46 5.25 15.23
N VAL A 341 -0.28 4.26 15.72
CA VAL A 341 -0.48 2.97 15.05
C VAL A 341 -1.94 2.80 14.69
N HIS A 342 -2.23 2.71 13.40
CA HIS A 342 -3.56 2.45 12.89
C HIS A 342 -3.76 0.97 12.69
N TRP A 343 -4.75 0.40 13.37
CA TRP A 343 -5.21 -0.97 13.17
C TRP A 343 -6.58 -0.96 12.49
N ILE A 344 -6.71 -1.66 11.37
CA ILE A 344 -7.96 -1.73 10.62
C ILE A 344 -8.46 -3.17 10.64
N ASN A 345 -9.54 -3.42 11.37
CA ASN A 345 -10.24 -4.70 11.36
C ASN A 345 -11.28 -4.73 10.23
N TYR A 346 -11.09 -5.64 9.27
CA TYR A 346 -12.02 -5.87 8.16
C TYR A 346 -13.10 -6.91 8.45
N LEU A 347 -13.01 -7.63 9.57
CA LEU A 347 -13.98 -8.65 9.93
C LEU A 347 -15.34 -8.03 10.27
N GLN A 348 -16.38 -8.48 9.57
CA GLN A 348 -17.76 -8.05 9.72
C GLN A 348 -18.69 -9.17 9.25
N ASP A 349 -19.98 -9.04 9.56
CA ASP A 349 -21.02 -9.86 8.92
C ASP A 349 -21.19 -9.41 7.46
N GLU A 350 -20.65 -10.19 6.53
CA GLU A 350 -20.66 -9.88 5.09
C GLU A 350 -22.04 -10.06 4.44
N GLN A 351 -23.03 -10.60 5.18
CA GLN A 351 -24.41 -10.79 4.73
C GLN A 351 -25.38 -9.72 5.28
N ALA A 352 -24.92 -8.90 6.22
CA ALA A 352 -25.74 -7.85 6.81
C ALA A 352 -25.99 -6.71 5.80
N VAL A 353 -27.22 -6.18 5.82
CA VAL A 353 -27.62 -5.05 4.95
C VAL A 353 -26.90 -3.75 5.37
N ALA A 354 -26.61 -3.60 6.66
CA ALA A 354 -25.80 -2.53 7.22
C ALA A 354 -24.51 -3.09 7.85
N GLU A 355 -23.43 -2.29 7.88
CA GLU A 355 -22.15 -2.72 8.44
C GLU A 355 -22.30 -3.19 9.90
N THR A 356 -21.99 -4.47 10.11
CA THR A 356 -22.00 -5.12 11.42
C THR A 356 -20.59 -5.65 11.71
N PRO A 357 -19.71 -4.85 12.35
CA PRO A 357 -18.33 -5.24 12.61
C PRO A 357 -18.28 -6.35 13.66
N ILE A 358 -17.39 -7.33 13.46
CA ILE A 358 -17.19 -8.43 14.41
C ILE A 358 -15.86 -8.20 15.14
N PRO A 359 -15.87 -8.04 16.47
CA PRO A 359 -14.64 -7.97 17.26
C PRO A 359 -13.82 -9.26 17.14
N ILE A 360 -12.52 -9.14 16.95
CA ILE A 360 -11.60 -10.29 16.80
C ILE A 360 -10.98 -10.75 18.12
N GLY A 361 -11.31 -10.07 19.23
CA GLY A 361 -10.65 -10.25 20.52
C GLY A 361 -9.38 -9.41 20.67
N PRO A 362 -8.59 -9.64 21.74
CA PRO A 362 -7.31 -8.97 21.91
C PRO A 362 -6.30 -9.48 20.87
N ILE A 363 -5.44 -8.59 20.40
CA ILE A 363 -4.23 -8.91 19.65
C ILE A 363 -3.00 -8.59 20.51
N HIS A 364 -1.94 -9.36 20.34
CA HIS A 364 -0.63 -9.05 20.87
C HIS A 364 0.22 -8.44 19.76
N ALA A 365 0.82 -7.29 20.06
CA ALA A 365 1.78 -6.65 19.18
C ALA A 365 3.03 -6.30 19.97
N ARG A 366 4.20 -6.65 19.43
CA ARG A 366 5.49 -6.13 19.88
C ARG A 366 5.94 -5.12 18.83
N ILE A 367 6.06 -3.87 19.25
CA ILE A 367 6.45 -2.77 18.38
C ILE A 367 7.74 -2.18 18.90
N ARG A 368 8.72 -1.99 18.02
CA ARG A 368 9.94 -1.26 18.34
C ARG A 368 9.54 0.19 18.66
N CYS A 369 10.04 0.72 19.78
CA CYS A 369 9.86 2.13 20.07
C CYS A 369 10.67 2.95 19.04
N PRO A 370 10.06 3.95 18.37
CA PRO A 370 10.81 4.84 17.48
C PRO A 370 11.97 5.51 18.21
N ASP A 371 13.08 5.76 17.50
CA ASP A 371 14.26 6.35 18.12
C ASP A 371 13.92 7.74 18.71
N GLY A 372 14.33 8.00 19.95
CA GLY A 372 14.02 9.24 20.68
C GLY A 372 12.69 9.24 21.45
N PHE A 373 11.93 8.15 21.38
CA PHE A 373 10.73 7.95 22.20
C PHE A 373 11.01 6.99 23.37
N GLU A 374 10.30 7.19 24.47
CA GLU A 374 10.23 6.26 25.59
C GLU A 374 8.76 5.93 25.88
N VAL A 375 8.48 4.68 26.26
CA VAL A 375 7.13 4.27 26.66
C VAL A 375 6.96 4.63 28.14
N GLU A 376 6.08 5.59 28.43
CA GLU A 376 5.66 5.85 29.80
C GLU A 376 4.88 4.63 30.34
N SER A 377 5.31 4.11 31.48
CA SER A 377 4.81 2.87 32.10
C SER A 377 3.92 3.12 33.30
#